data_AF-A0A538A2N3-F1
#
_entry.id   AF-A0A538A2N3-F1
#
_cell.length_a   1.000
_cell.length_b   1.000
_cell.length_c   1.000
_cell.angle_alpha   90.00
_cell.angle_beta   90.00
_cell.angle_gamma   90.00
#
_symmetry.space_group_name_H-M   'P 1'
#
loop_
_entity.id
_entity.type
_entity.pdbx_description
1 polymer ?
#
loop_
_entity_poly.entity_id
_entity_poly.type
_entity_poly.pdbx_seq_one_letter_code
_entity_poly.pdbx_strand_id
1 'polypeptide(L)'
;MSRYDETRIGELLRRLPPAPEAWVRAAQEMPLARLGLDDLVRRAEEDAEFRTRLVADLEAALREEGVAPDPKLVDELRRRFQP
;
A
#
# COMPACT_ATOMS: atom_id res chain seq x y z
N MET A 1 -18.30 25.12 4.74
CA MET A 1 -18.38 24.54 3.37
C MET A 1 -17.08 24.85 2.68
N SER A 2 -16.40 23.83 2.13
CA SER A 2 -15.10 24.01 1.46
C SER A 2 -15.22 25.07 0.35
N ARG A 3 -14.19 25.92 0.19
CA ARG A 3 -14.14 27.01 -0.80
C ARG A 3 -14.18 26.50 -2.26
N TYR A 4 -14.07 25.19 -2.45
CA TYR A 4 -14.10 24.54 -3.75
C TYR A 4 -15.16 23.45 -3.73
N ASP A 5 -16.14 23.58 -4.63
CA ASP A 5 -17.08 22.51 -4.96
C ASP A 5 -16.47 21.53 -5.97
N GLU A 6 -17.11 20.38 -6.15
CA GLU A 6 -16.61 19.31 -7.03
C GLU A 6 -16.40 19.80 -8.47
N THR A 7 -17.29 20.67 -8.97
CA THR A 7 -17.19 21.30 -10.29
C THR A 7 -15.93 22.12 -10.42
N ARG A 8 -15.65 22.98 -9.43
CA ARG A 8 -14.47 23.85 -9.43
C ARG A 8 -13.17 23.07 -9.27
N ILE A 9 -13.19 21.98 -8.50
CA ILE A 9 -12.05 21.06 -8.41
C ILE A 9 -11.79 20.41 -9.78
N GLY A 10 -12.83 19.94 -10.47
CA GLY A 10 -12.71 19.36 -11.81
C GLY A 10 -12.09 20.32 -12.83
N GLU A 11 -12.49 21.59 -12.82
CA GLU A 11 -11.91 22.63 -13.68
C GLU A 11 -10.42 22.85 -13.42
N LEU A 12 -9.99 22.79 -12.14
CA LEU A 12 -8.60 22.97 -11.75
C LEU A 12 -7.76 21.76 -12.14
N LEU A 13 -8.26 20.55 -11.92
CA LEU A 13 -7.58 19.31 -12.30
C LEU A 13 -7.34 19.25 -13.81
N ARG A 14 -8.28 19.74 -14.62
CA ARG A 14 -8.16 19.77 -16.09
C ARG A 14 -7.03 20.65 -16.62
N ARG A 15 -6.51 21.57 -15.80
CA ARG A 15 -5.40 22.48 -16.15
C ARG A 15 -4.03 21.87 -15.87
N LEU A 16 -3.98 20.75 -15.14
CA LEU A 16 -2.73 20.05 -14.88
C LEU A 16 -2.26 19.34 -16.16
N PRO A 17 -0.94 19.19 -16.33
CA PRO A 17 -0.41 18.33 -17.38
C PRO A 17 -0.90 16.89 -17.20
N PRO A 18 -0.95 16.09 -18.28
CA PRO A 18 -1.31 14.68 -18.18
C PRO A 18 -0.37 13.97 -17.21
N ALA A 19 -0.92 13.01 -16.46
CA ALA A 19 -0.12 12.20 -15.56
C ALA A 19 0.99 11.47 -16.33
N PRO A 20 2.20 11.34 -15.77
CA PRO A 20 3.27 10.58 -16.39
C PRO A 20 2.81 9.15 -16.73
N GLU A 21 3.14 8.67 -17.92
CA GLU A 21 2.71 7.34 -18.38
C GLU A 21 3.13 6.22 -17.43
N ALA A 22 4.32 6.31 -16.84
CA ALA A 22 4.79 5.36 -15.83
C ALA A 22 3.87 5.27 -14.61
N TRP A 23 3.28 6.40 -14.18
CA TRP A 23 2.33 6.43 -13.06
C TRP A 23 0.99 5.82 -13.46
N VAL A 24 0.52 6.10 -14.68
CA VAL A 24 -0.72 5.52 -15.21
C VAL A 24 -0.58 4.00 -15.34
N ARG A 25 0.55 3.50 -15.83
CA ARG A 25 0.85 2.06 -15.95
C ARG A 25 0.94 1.37 -14.59
N ALA A 26 1.67 1.96 -13.64
CA ALA A 26 1.73 1.42 -12.27
C ALA A 26 0.33 1.37 -11.63
N ALA A 27 -0.49 2.41 -11.80
CA ALA A 27 -1.86 2.43 -11.29
C ALA A 27 -2.79 1.41 -11.98
N GLN A 28 -2.54 1.06 -13.25
CA GLN A 28 -3.27 0.02 -13.99
C GLN A 28 -2.86 -1.41 -13.60
N GLU A 29 -1.64 -1.61 -13.12
CA GLU A 29 -1.10 -2.90 -12.68
C GLU A 29 -1.41 -3.19 -11.19
N MET A 30 -1.60 -2.13 -10.40
CA MET A 30 -2.03 -2.18 -9.00
C MET A 30 -3.37 -2.91 -8.70
N PRO A 31 -4.44 -2.92 -9.54
CA PRO A 31 -5.78 -3.32 -9.11
C PRO A 31 -5.89 -4.79 -8.68
N LEU A 32 -5.12 -5.71 -9.27
CA LEU A 32 -5.26 -7.14 -8.98
C LEU A 32 -4.37 -7.62 -7.83
N ALA A 33 -3.18 -7.04 -7.68
CA ALA A 33 -2.28 -7.33 -6.55
C ALA A 33 -2.74 -6.66 -5.25
N ARG A 34 -3.45 -5.53 -5.32
CA ARG A 34 -4.01 -4.86 -4.13
C ARG A 34 -5.15 -5.63 -3.49
N LEU A 35 -6.04 -6.23 -4.29
CA LEU A 35 -7.25 -6.88 -3.76
C LEU A 35 -6.95 -7.94 -2.70
N GLY A 36 -5.93 -8.78 -2.92
CA GLY A 36 -5.53 -9.80 -1.94
C GLY A 36 -4.88 -9.23 -0.67
N LEU A 37 -4.13 -8.14 -0.80
CA LEU A 37 -3.51 -7.46 0.35
C LEU A 37 -4.53 -6.64 1.14
N ASP A 38 -5.44 -5.96 0.46
CA ASP A 38 -6.49 -5.15 1.06
C ASP A 38 -7.45 -6.03 1.87
N ASP A 39 -7.77 -7.24 1.41
CA ASP A 39 -8.55 -8.21 2.19
C ASP A 39 -7.79 -8.75 3.41
N LEU A 40 -6.48 -8.97 3.30
CA LEU A 40 -5.63 -9.34 4.45
C LEU A 40 -5.56 -8.21 5.49
N VAL A 41 -5.43 -6.97 5.04
CA VAL A 41 -5.40 -5.78 5.92
C VAL A 41 -6.76 -5.58 6.58
N ARG A 42 -7.85 -5.59 5.82
CA ARG A 42 -9.22 -5.48 6.35
C ARG A 42 -9.49 -6.53 7.41
N ARG A 43 -9.10 -7.79 7.16
CA ARG A 43 -9.23 -8.87 8.14
C ARG A 43 -8.37 -8.63 9.38
N ALA A 44 -7.16 -8.09 9.24
CA ALA A 44 -6.29 -7.74 10.37
C ALA A 44 -6.76 -6.51 11.16
N GLU A 45 -7.57 -5.64 10.57
CA GLU A 45 -8.24 -4.55 11.28
C GLU A 45 -9.39 -5.07 12.14
N GLU A 46 -10.15 -6.04 11.61
CA GLU A 46 -11.30 -6.65 12.28
C GLU A 46 -10.91 -7.71 13.33
N ASP A 47 -9.76 -8.38 13.17
CA ASP A 47 -9.30 -9.49 14.02
C ASP A 47 -7.87 -9.23 14.56
N ALA A 48 -7.79 -8.90 15.86
CA ALA A 48 -6.54 -8.59 16.55
C ALA A 48 -5.62 -9.82 16.75
N GLU A 49 -6.18 -11.03 16.88
CA GLU A 49 -5.39 -12.26 17.01
C GLU A 49 -4.78 -12.63 15.65
N PHE A 50 -5.53 -12.48 14.58
CA PHE A 50 -5.03 -12.65 13.22
C PHE A 50 -3.91 -11.64 12.92
N ARG A 51 -4.10 -10.37 13.25
CA ARG A 51 -3.06 -9.34 13.09
C ARG A 51 -1.77 -9.69 13.82
N THR A 52 -1.88 -10.14 15.07
CA THR A 52 -0.72 -10.52 15.88
C THR A 52 0.06 -11.67 15.25
N ARG A 53 -0.64 -12.71 14.76
CA ARG A 53 -0.01 -13.84 14.07
C ARG A 53 0.65 -13.44 12.76
N LEU A 54 -0.02 -12.61 11.96
CA LEU A 54 0.48 -12.15 10.67
C LEU A 54 1.80 -11.37 10.81
N VAL A 55 1.89 -10.49 11.82
CA VAL A 55 3.12 -9.75 12.10
C VAL A 55 4.20 -10.65 12.70
N ALA A 56 3.84 -11.53 13.64
CA ALA A 56 4.78 -12.43 14.30
C ALA A 56 5.46 -13.39 13.32
N ASP A 57 4.75 -13.86 12.30
CA ASP A 57 5.29 -14.75 11.25
C ASP A 57 6.32 -14.01 10.38
N LEU A 58 6.02 -12.75 10.01
CA LEU A 58 6.96 -11.90 9.28
C LEU A 58 8.24 -11.64 10.08
N GLU A 59 8.11 -11.33 11.37
CA GLU A 59 9.25 -11.12 12.27
C GLU A 59 10.02 -12.40 12.54
N ALA A 60 9.36 -13.57 12.53
CA ALA A 60 10.01 -14.86 12.68
C ALA A 60 10.89 -15.17 11.47
N ALA A 61 10.36 -15.00 10.26
CA ALA A 61 11.11 -15.19 9.01
C ALA A 61 12.38 -14.31 8.96
N LEU A 62 12.30 -13.06 9.44
CA LEU A 62 13.47 -12.19 9.53
C LEU A 62 14.51 -12.68 10.54
N ARG A 63 14.05 -13.15 11.71
CA ARG A 63 14.93 -13.65 12.77
C ARG A 63 15.62 -14.97 12.41
N GLU A 64 14.96 -15.85 11.67
CA GLU A 64 15.54 -17.11 11.18
C GLU A 64 16.76 -16.87 10.29
N GLU A 65 16.73 -15.79 9.50
CA GLU A 65 17.85 -15.33 8.67
C GLU A 65 18.86 -14.47 9.45
N GLY A 66 18.72 -14.38 10.78
CA GLY A 66 19.61 -13.61 11.65
C GLY A 66 19.44 -12.10 11.54
N VAL A 67 18.34 -11.63 10.95
CA VAL A 67 18.08 -10.22 10.73
C VAL A 67 17.10 -9.68 11.78
N ALA A 68 17.49 -8.59 12.44
CA ALA A 68 16.59 -7.91 13.37
C ALA A 68 15.41 -7.28 12.61
N PRO A 69 14.16 -7.52 13.06
CA PRO A 69 12.98 -6.91 12.44
C PRO A 69 12.93 -5.40 12.76
N ASP A 70 13.51 -4.60 11.87
CA ASP A 70 13.40 -3.14 11.86
C ASP A 70 12.21 -2.73 10.98
N PRO A 71 11.29 -1.86 11.46
CA PRO A 71 10.23 -1.29 10.64
C PRO A 71 10.70 -0.77 9.27
N LYS A 72 11.89 -0.16 9.20
CA LYS A 72 12.47 0.32 7.93
C LYS A 72 12.87 -0.81 6.99
N LEU A 73 13.36 -1.92 7.54
CA LEU A 73 13.74 -3.10 6.76
C LEU A 73 12.49 -3.77 6.18
N VAL A 74 11.43 -3.89 6.97
CA VAL A 74 10.13 -4.42 6.50
C VAL A 74 9.58 -3.58 5.35
N ASP A 75 9.64 -2.26 5.46
CA ASP A 75 9.19 -1.35 4.38
C ASP A 75 10.09 -1.37 3.14
N GLU A 76 11.37 -1.67 3.28
CA GLU A 76 12.30 -1.85 2.16
C GLU A 76 12.05 -3.19 1.44
N LEU A 77 11.84 -4.28 2.17
CA LEU A 77 11.51 -5.58 1.59
C LEU A 77 10.19 -5.52 0.81
N ARG A 78 9.19 -4.81 1.32
CA ARG A 78 7.93 -4.55 0.61
C ARG A 78 8.14 -3.84 -0.73
N ARG A 79 9.04 -2.85 -0.78
CA ARG A 79 9.37 -2.13 -2.04
C ARG A 79 10.11 -3.01 -3.04
N ARG A 80 10.90 -3.97 -2.56
CA ARG A 80 11.77 -4.82 -3.38
C ARG A 80 11.07 -6.05 -3.94
N PHE A 81 10.01 -6.52 -3.27
CA PHE A 81 9.17 -7.64 -3.72
C PHE A 81 7.90 -7.19 -4.48
N GLN A 82 7.75 -5.89 -4.75
CA GLN A 82 6.85 -5.44 -5.82
C GLN A 82 7.50 -5.80 -7.18
N PRO A 83 6.77 -6.46 -8.10
CA PRO A 83 7.25 -6.67 -9.46
C PRO A 83 7.47 -5.35 -10.21
#